data_AF-A0A9D6VTG2-F1
#
_entry.id   AF-A0A9D6VTG2-F1
#
_cell.length_a   1.000
_cell.length_b   1.000
_cell.length_c   1.000
_cell.angle_alpha   90.00
_cell.angle_beta   90.00
_cell.angle_gamma   90.00
#
_symmetry.space_group_name_H-M   'P 1'
#
loop_
_entity.id
_entity.type
_entity.pdbx_description
1 polymer ?
#
loop_
_entity_poly.entity_id
_entity_poly.type
_entity_poly.pdbx_seq_one_letter_code
_entity_poly.pdbx_strand_id
1 'polypeptide(L)'
;LKVNQDTVGEVFNNVHSIDTRAVETQVLVDNGETAVLGGIYIQENRNEVDKIPLLGDLPAVGAVFRQTRKVDNKSELLIFVTPKILKESLASN
;
A
#
# COMPACT_ATOMS: atom_id res chain seq x y z
N LEU A 1 17.28 -0.41 -3.56
CA LEU A 1 16.70 0.42 -2.47
C LEU A 1 16.02 -0.51 -1.49
N LYS A 2 16.17 -0.31 -0.17
CA LYS A 2 15.50 -1.15 0.86
C LYS A 2 14.56 -0.27 1.67
N VAL A 3 13.26 -0.54 1.57
CA VAL A 3 12.21 0.12 2.38
C VAL A 3 11.60 -0.95 3.29
N ASN A 4 11.52 -0.66 4.59
CA ASN A 4 10.85 -1.52 5.56
C ASN A 4 9.61 -0.78 6.08
N GLN A 5 8.48 -1.47 6.13
CA GLN A 5 7.29 -1.02 6.84
C GLN A 5 7.03 -2.00 7.99
N ASP A 6 7.14 -1.50 9.21
CA ASP A 6 6.92 -2.28 10.42
C ASP A 6 5.49 -2.03 10.92
N THR A 7 4.75 -3.12 11.13
CA THR A 7 3.40 -3.08 11.71
C THR A 7 3.35 -4.01 12.92
N VAL A 8 2.61 -3.62 13.95
CA VAL A 8 2.33 -4.50 15.09
C VAL A 8 1.43 -5.65 14.61
N GLY A 9 1.94 -6.87 14.67
CA GLY A 9 1.23 -8.10 14.33
C GLY A 9 0.35 -8.60 15.47
N GLU A 10 -0.31 -9.74 15.26
CA GLU A 10 -1.24 -10.33 16.25
C GLU A 10 -0.56 -10.69 17.58
N VAL A 11 -1.31 -10.58 18.67
CA VAL A 11 -0.81 -10.87 20.02
C VAL A 11 -0.91 -12.36 20.30
N PHE A 12 0.25 -13.01 20.48
CA PHE A 12 0.34 -14.39 20.99
C PHE A 12 0.98 -14.36 22.37
N ASN A 13 0.33 -14.98 23.37
CA ASN A 13 0.79 -15.03 24.77
C ASN A 13 1.22 -13.67 25.35
N ASN A 14 0.46 -12.61 25.09
CA ASN A 14 0.71 -11.27 25.65
C ASN A 14 2.03 -10.62 25.17
N VAL A 15 2.60 -11.10 24.06
CA VAL A 15 3.75 -10.51 23.36
C VAL A 15 3.28 -10.01 21.99
N HIS A 16 3.65 -8.77 21.65
CA HIS A 16 3.37 -8.20 20.34
C HIS A 16 4.31 -8.82 19.30
N SER A 17 3.74 -9.43 18.25
CA SER A 17 4.52 -9.81 17.07
C SER A 17 4.83 -8.56 16.22
N ILE A 18 5.93 -8.56 15.47
CA ILE A 18 6.22 -7.54 14.45
C ILE A 18 6.04 -8.19 13.09
N ASP A 19 5.15 -7.66 12.27
CA ASP A 19 5.00 -8.04 10.86
C ASP A 19 5.78 -7.02 10.01
N THR A 20 6.94 -7.42 9.50
CA THR A 20 7.80 -6.59 8.65
C THR A 20 7.58 -6.96 7.19
N ARG A 21 7.14 -5.99 6.39
CA ARG A 21 7.06 -6.12 4.93
C ARG A 21 8.27 -5.46 4.30
N ALA A 22 9.05 -6.22 3.55
CA ALA A 22 10.25 -5.76 2.85
C ALA A 22 10.11 -5.95 1.34
N VAL A 23 10.47 -4.93 0.57
CA VAL A 23 10.54 -4.97 -0.89
C VAL A 23 11.96 -4.56 -1.31
N GLU A 24 12.62 -5.42 -2.08
CA GLU A 24 13.97 -5.19 -2.60
C GLU A 24 13.93 -5.06 -4.12
N THR A 25 14.36 -3.91 -4.64
CA THR A 25 14.44 -3.64 -6.09
C THR A 25 15.84 -3.18 -6.49
N GLN A 26 16.32 -3.70 -7.62
CA GLN A 26 17.59 -3.33 -8.27
C GLN A 26 17.26 -2.64 -9.60
N VAL A 27 17.85 -1.47 -9.83
CA VAL A 27 17.69 -0.71 -11.07
C VAL A 27 19.04 -0.18 -11.51
N LEU A 28 19.35 -0.39 -12.79
CA LEU A 28 20.54 0.14 -13.46
C LEU A 28 20.15 1.48 -14.11
N VAL A 29 20.90 2.54 -13.79
CA VAL A 29 20.72 3.87 -14.38
C VAL A 29 22.04 4.60 -14.53
N ASP A 30 22.12 5.39 -15.60
CA ASP A 30 23.28 6.21 -15.93
C ASP A 30 23.30 7.52 -15.11
N ASN A 31 24.49 8.10 -14.99
CA ASN A 31 24.71 9.34 -14.22
C ASN A 31 23.90 10.51 -14.79
N GLY A 32 22.99 11.06 -13.98
CA GLY A 32 22.14 12.18 -14.38
C GLY A 32 20.84 11.78 -15.09
N GLU A 33 20.61 10.50 -15.37
CA GLU A 33 19.32 10.01 -15.87
C GLU A 33 18.36 9.68 -14.73
N THR A 34 17.08 10.02 -14.88
CA THR A 34 16.05 9.69 -13.88
C THR A 34 15.53 8.28 -14.12
N ALA A 35 15.81 7.38 -13.17
CA ALA A 35 15.19 6.05 -13.11
C ALA A 35 13.76 6.14 -12.58
N VAL A 36 12.85 5.41 -13.20
CA VAL A 36 11.58 5.04 -12.57
C VAL A 36 11.77 3.67 -11.95
N LEU A 37 11.87 3.60 -10.61
CA LEU A 37 12.09 2.34 -9.89
C LEU A 37 10.87 1.42 -9.88
N GLY A 38 9.71 1.97 -10.25
CA GLY A 38 8.40 1.34 -10.16
C GLY A 38 7.45 2.17 -9.29
N GLY A 39 6.23 1.66 -9.12
CA GLY A 39 5.23 2.26 -8.25
C GLY A 39 4.51 1.20 -7.40
N ILE A 40 3.97 1.62 -6.27
CA ILE A 40 3.07 0.79 -5.46
C ILE A 40 1.64 1.10 -5.90
N TYR A 41 0.96 0.08 -6.40
CA TYR A 41 -0.47 0.14 -6.75
C TYR A 41 -1.27 -0.55 -5.65
N ILE A 42 -2.05 0.22 -4.90
CA ILE A 42 -2.93 -0.30 -3.84
C ILE A 42 -4.37 -0.09 -4.29
N GLN A 43 -5.13 -1.18 -4.29
CA GLN A 43 -6.56 -1.16 -4.54
C GLN A 43 -7.26 -1.86 -3.36
N GLU A 44 -8.07 -1.11 -2.62
CA GLU A 44 -8.93 -1.63 -1.57
C GLU A 44 -10.37 -1.64 -2.08
N ASN A 45 -10.92 -2.85 -2.24
CA ASN A 45 -12.33 -3.03 -2.57
C ASN A 45 -13.06 -3.57 -1.35
N ARG A 46 -14.00 -2.80 -0.80
CA ARG A 46 -14.81 -3.20 0.35
C ARG A 46 -16.29 -3.18 -0.02
N ASN A 47 -16.95 -4.30 0.20
CA ASN A 47 -18.39 -4.43 0.03
C ASN A 47 -19.01 -4.81 1.38
N GLU A 48 -19.69 -3.86 2.01
CA GLU A 48 -20.35 -4.02 3.30
C GLU A 48 -21.87 -4.06 3.06
N VAL A 49 -22.53 -5.07 3.61
CA VAL A 49 -23.98 -5.24 3.52
C VAL A 49 -24.55 -5.28 4.93
N ASP A 50 -25.13 -4.17 5.35
CA ASP A 50 -25.87 -4.07 6.60
C ASP A 50 -27.33 -4.44 6.32
N LYS A 51 -27.90 -5.40 7.05
CA LYS A 51 -29.30 -5.82 6.83
C LYS A 51 -30.00 -6.09 8.16
N ILE A 52 -31.31 -5.87 8.18
CA ILE A 52 -32.15 -6.30 9.30
C ILE A 52 -32.30 -7.83 9.22
N PRO A 53 -31.99 -8.59 10.30
CA PRO A 53 -32.24 -10.03 10.34
C PRO A 53 -33.71 -10.35 10.03
N LEU A 54 -33.97 -11.48 9.36
CA LEU A 54 -35.29 -11.92 8.88
C LEU A 54 -35.86 -11.11 7.70
N LEU A 55 -35.95 -9.78 7.80
CA LEU A 55 -36.58 -8.95 6.75
C LEU A 55 -35.68 -8.70 5.54
N GLY A 56 -34.35 -8.61 5.75
CA GLY A 56 -33.39 -8.35 4.68
C GLY A 56 -33.22 -9.49 3.67
N ASP A 57 -33.66 -10.71 4.02
CA ASP A 57 -33.54 -11.91 3.18
C ASP A 57 -34.84 -12.26 2.44
N LEU A 58 -35.90 -11.45 2.60
CA LEU A 58 -37.17 -11.68 1.91
C LEU A 58 -37.03 -11.50 0.39
N PRO A 59 -37.51 -12.45 -0.43
CA PRO A 59 -37.57 -12.29 -1.86
C PRO A 59 -38.46 -11.09 -2.23
N ALA A 60 -38.10 -10.40 -3.31
CA ALA A 60 -38.74 -9.17 -3.82
C ALA A 60 -38.65 -7.91 -2.93
N VAL A 61 -38.77 -8.01 -1.59
CA VAL A 61 -38.86 -6.83 -0.70
C VAL A 61 -37.64 -6.60 0.20
N GLY A 62 -36.76 -7.59 0.37
CA GLY A 62 -35.59 -7.50 1.26
C GLY A 62 -34.60 -6.39 0.89
N ALA A 63 -34.64 -5.88 -0.34
CA ALA A 63 -33.80 -4.78 -0.80
C ALA A 63 -34.01 -3.45 -0.05
N VAL A 64 -35.22 -3.19 0.47
CA VAL A 64 -35.52 -1.96 1.23
C VAL A 64 -35.02 -2.05 2.67
N PHE A 65 -34.80 -3.26 3.17
CA PHE A 65 -34.36 -3.55 4.55
C PHE A 65 -32.85 -3.87 4.64
N ARG A 66 -32.11 -3.62 3.57
CA ARG A 66 -30.65 -3.75 3.52
C ARG A 66 -30.01 -2.49 2.96
N GLN A 67 -28.87 -2.12 3.52
CA GLN A 67 -27.99 -1.07 3.04
C GLN A 67 -26.71 -1.72 2.52
N THR A 68 -26.34 -1.42 1.27
CA THR A 68 -25.09 -1.89 0.69
C THR A 68 -24.15 -0.70 0.52
N ARG A 69 -22.99 -0.75 1.16
CA ARG A 69 -21.92 0.24 1.04
C ARG A 69 -20.78 -0.38 0.25
N LYS A 70 -20.47 0.24 -0.89
CA LYS A 70 -19.30 -0.10 -1.70
C LYS A 70 -18.25 0.99 -1.50
N VAL A 71 -17.05 0.59 -1.07
CA VAL A 71 -15.88 1.45 -0.96
C VAL A 71 -14.86 0.95 -1.96
N ASP A 72 -14.38 1.86 -2.81
CA ASP A 72 -13.33 1.60 -3.79
C ASP A 72 -12.25 2.66 -3.59
N ASN A 73 -11.18 2.30 -2.89
CA ASN A 73 -10.06 3.19 -2.65
C ASN A 73 -8.90 2.79 -3.54
N LYS A 74 -8.44 3.73 -4.37
CA LYS A 74 -7.30 3.57 -5.25
C LYS A 74 -6.18 4.50 -4.82
N SER A 75 -4.98 3.96 -4.62
CA SER A 75 -3.78 4.74 -4.28
C SER A 75 -2.61 4.33 -5.16
N GLU A 76 -1.97 5.30 -5.77
CA GLU A 76 -0.82 5.13 -6.67
C GLU A 76 0.36 5.93 -6.12
N LEU A 77 1.47 5.25 -5.84
CA LEU A 77 2.73 5.88 -5.42
C LEU A 77 3.80 5.63 -6.48
N LEU A 78 4.44 6.68 -6.98
CA LEU A 78 5.55 6.60 -7.93
C LEU A 78 6.86 7.04 -7.27
N ILE A 79 7.94 6.28 -7.47
CA ILE A 79 9.26 6.59 -6.92
C ILE A 79 10.23 6.89 -8.07
N PHE A 80 10.76 8.11 -8.08
CA PHE A 80 11.76 8.59 -9.03
C PHE A 80 13.12 8.75 -8.34
N VAL A 81 14.19 8.28 -8.98
CA VAL A 81 15.56 8.44 -8.47
C VAL A 81 16.47 8.91 -9.59
N THR A 82 17.21 9.99 -9.35
CA THR A 82 18.22 10.52 -10.28
C THR A 82 19.58 10.46 -9.58
N PRO A 83 20.49 9.54 -9.96
CA PRO A 83 21.81 9.48 -9.39
C PRO A 83 22.67 10.64 -9.90
N LYS A 84 23.52 11.20 -9.05
CA LYS A 84 24.52 12.22 -9.40
C LYS A 84 25.90 11.78 -8.93
N ILE A 85 26.81 11.55 -9.87
CA ILE A 85 28.23 11.27 -9.60
C ILE A 85 28.91 12.60 -9.30
N LEU A 86 29.38 12.75 -8.06
CA LEU A 86 30.22 13.85 -7.65
C LEU A 86 31.67 13.48 -7.97
N LYS A 87 32.36 14.28 -8.78
CA LYS A 87 33.82 14.20 -8.90
C LYS A 87 34.41 14.97 -7.73
N GLU A 88 35.19 14.29 -6.89
CA GLU A 88 35.94 14.94 -5.82
C GLU A 88 37.00 15.84 -6.44
N SER A 89 36.66 17.12 -6.52
CA SER A 89 37.52 18.16 -7.05
C SER A 89 36.96 19.44 -6.44
N LEU A 90 37.82 20.19 -5.75
CA LEU A 90 37.63 21.54 -5.18
C LEU A 90 37.42 21.67 -3.66
N ALA A 91 37.48 20.61 -2.84
CA ALA A 91 37.49 20.73 -1.37
C ALA A 91 38.90 20.70 -0.74
N SER A 92 39.93 21.09 -1.50
CA SER A 92 41.27 21.29 -0.95
C SER A 92 41.80 22.64 -1.41
N ASN A 93 41.65 23.63 -0.54
CA ASN A 93 42.58 24.74 -0.32
C ASN A 93 42.46 25.15 1.15
#